data_AF-A0A523Y4C9-F1
#
_entry.id   AF-A0A523Y4C9-F1
#
_cell.length_a   1.000
_cell.length_b   1.000
_cell.length_c   1.000
_cell.angle_alpha   90.00
_cell.angle_beta   90.00
_cell.angle_gamma   90.00
#
_symmetry.space_group_name_H-M   'P 1'
#
loop_
_entity.id
_entity.type
_entity.pdbx_description
1 polymer ?
#
loop_
_entity_poly.entity_id
_entity_poly.type
_entity_poly.pdbx_seq_one_letter_code
_entity_poly.pdbx_strand_id
1 'polypeptide(L)' 'MEGVKEKFTIRITDSGMAILSGEGKSLHFTAVEALMLLDILRNEEPKLKQMAEEARPIPIQIHV' A
#
# COMPACT_ATOMS: atom_id res chain seq x y z
N MET A 1 -9.17 -18.60 11.67
CA MET A 1 -8.88 -18.02 10.34
C MET A 1 -8.96 -16.51 10.52
N GLU A 2 -7.84 -15.85 10.81
CA GLU A 2 -7.80 -14.38 10.89
C GLU A 2 -7.99 -13.85 9.47
N GLY A 3 -9.22 -13.47 9.15
CA GLY A 3 -9.55 -12.83 7.88
C GLY A 3 -8.72 -11.55 7.78
N VAL A 4 -8.09 -11.35 6.63
CA VAL A 4 -7.37 -10.11 6.29
C VAL A 4 -8.37 -8.97 6.45
N LYS A 5 -8.38 -8.30 7.61
CA LYS A 5 -9.13 -7.06 7.82
C LYS A 5 -8.57 -6.08 6.80
N GLU A 6 -9.34 -5.72 5.78
CA GLU A 6 -9.00 -4.61 4.90
C GLU A 6 -8.67 -3.40 5.78
N LYS A 7 -7.38 -3.06 5.88
CA LYS A 7 -6.91 -2.00 6.77
C LYS A 7 -7.29 -0.62 6.24
N PHE A 8 -7.35 -0.47 4.92
CA PHE A 8 -7.69 0.77 4.26
C PHE A 8 -8.09 0.57 2.78
N THR A 9 -8.89 1.49 2.25
CA THR A 9 -9.26 1.61 0.84
C THR A 9 -8.64 2.88 0.26
N ILE A 10 -7.98 2.78 -0.90
CA ILE A 10 -7.47 3.94 -1.65
C ILE A 10 -8.42 4.20 -2.84
N ARG A 11 -8.88 5.44 -2.98
CA ARG A 11 -9.73 5.89 -4.09
C ARG A 11 -9.09 7.09 -4.79
N ILE A 12 -9.05 7.04 -6.11
CA ILE A 12 -8.71 8.20 -6.95
C ILE A 12 -10.01 8.88 -7.34
N THR A 13 -10.09 10.20 -7.16
CA THR A 13 -11.27 11.03 -7.43
C THR A 13 -10.89 12.18 -8.35
N ASP A 14 -11.88 12.89 -8.89
CA ASP A 14 -11.66 14.07 -9.74
C ASP A 14 -10.88 15.19 -9.02
N SER A 15 -10.92 15.20 -7.69
CA SER A 15 -10.22 16.15 -6.83
C SER A 15 -8.85 15.68 -6.33
N GLY A 16 -8.46 14.42 -6.55
CA GLY A 16 -7.20 13.86 -6.07
C GLY A 16 -7.33 12.42 -5.58
N MET A 17 -6.97 12.17 -4.32
CA MET A 17 -6.93 10.83 -3.74
C MET A 17 -7.46 10.82 -2.31
N ALA A 18 -8.21 9.77 -1.95
CA ALA A 18 -8.69 9.51 -0.61
C ALA A 18 -8.21 8.14 -0.11
N ILE A 19 -7.71 8.10 1.12
CA ILE A 19 -7.40 6.86 1.85
C ILE A 19 -8.40 6.74 3.00
N LEU A 20 -9.23 5.71 2.96
CA LEU A 20 -10.29 5.45 3.94
C LEU A 20 -9.87 4.28 4.82
N SER A 21 -9.93 4.43 6.14
CA SER A 21 -9.76 3.34 7.09
C SER A 21 -11.12 2.74 7.47
N GLY A 22 -11.14 1.44 7.80
CA GLY A 22 -12.33 0.76 8.33
C GLY A 22 -12.86 1.36 9.65
N GLU A 23 -12.05 2.18 10.34
CA GLU A 23 -12.44 2.91 11.56
C GLU A 23 -13.09 4.28 11.29
N GLY A 24 -13.45 4.58 10.03
CA GLY A 24 -14.08 5.86 9.65
C GLY A 24 -13.11 7.04 9.57
N LYS A 25 -11.80 6.81 9.67
CA LYS A 25 -10.77 7.83 9.42
C LYS A 25 -10.55 7.96 7.91
N SER A 26 -10.45 9.18 7.42
CA SER A 26 -10.07 9.45 6.03
C SER A 26 -8.88 10.41 5.95
N LEU A 27 -7.99 10.17 5.00
CA LEU A 27 -6.98 11.11 4.56
C LEU A 27 -7.32 11.52 3.13
N HIS A 28 -7.27 12.82 2.87
CA HIS A 28 -7.54 13.39 1.56
C HIS A 28 -6.28 14.11 1.07
N PHE A 29 -5.96 13.88 -0.19
CA PHE A 29 -4.84 14.47 -0.88
C PHE A 29 -5.35 15.13 -2.15
N THR A 30 -4.89 16.33 -2.43
CA THR A 30 -4.97 16.92 -3.77
C THR A 30 -4.13 16.11 -4.75
N ALA A 31 -4.30 16.35 -6.06
CA ALA A 31 -3.49 15.68 -7.08
C ALA A 31 -1.98 15.90 -6.88
N VAL A 32 -1.56 17.09 -6.44
CA VAL A 32 -0.14 17.41 -6.20
C VAL A 32 0.39 16.66 -4.96
N GLU A 33 -0.37 16.63 -3.87
CA GLU A 33 0.02 15.90 -2.67
C GLU A 33 0.04 14.39 -2.90
N ALA A 34 -0.84 13.87 -3.75
CA ALA A 34 -0.83 12.46 -4.15
C ALA A 34 0.43 12.10 -4.95
N LEU A 35 0.93 13.00 -5.80
CA LEU A 35 2.22 12.83 -6.49
C LEU A 35 3.39 12.82 -5.50
N MET A 36 3.37 13.69 -4.49
CA MET A 36 4.39 13.64 -3.43
C MET A 36 4.34 12.32 -2.65
N LEU A 37 3.15 11.81 -2.35
CA LEU A 37 3.00 10.49 -1.71
C LEU A 37 3.56 9.37 -2.60
N LEU A 38 3.35 9.43 -3.91
CA LEU A 38 3.90 8.45 -4.85
C LEU A 38 5.43 8.42 -4.79
N ASP A 39 6.09 9.57 -4.73
CA ASP A 39 7.56 9.63 -4.63
C ASP A 39 8.07 9.03 -3.32
N ILE A 40 7.38 9.27 -2.20
CA ILE A 40 7.68 8.63 -0.91
C ILE A 40 7.55 7.10 -1.04
N LEU A 41 6.43 6.62 -1.59
CA LEU A 41 6.18 5.18 -1.74
C LEU A 41 7.21 4.51 -2.65
N ARG A 42 7.62 5.17 -3.75
CA ARG A 42 8.68 4.67 -4.64
C ARG A 42 10.03 4.55 -3.94
N ASN A 43 10.36 5.50 -3.07
CA ASN A 43 11.60 5.45 -2.29
C ASN A 43 11.57 4.36 -1.21
N GLU A 44 10.39 4.03 -0.66
CA GLU A 44 10.22 2.96 0.31
C GLU A 44 10.10 1.56 -0.31
N GLU A 45 9.71 1.46 -1.59
CA GLU A 45 9.47 0.22 -2.31
C GLU A 45 10.61 -0.82 -2.18
N PRO A 46 11.90 -0.48 -2.34
CA PRO A 46 12.98 -1.46 -2.22
C PRO A 46 13.04 -2.11 -0.83
N LYS A 47 12.83 -1.30 0.23
CA LYS A 47 12.80 -1.78 1.61
C LYS A 47 11.60 -2.68 1.86
N LEU A 48 10.43 -2.28 1.38
CA LEU A 48 9.21 -3.08 1.52
C LEU A 48 9.31 -4.42 0.76
N LYS A 49 9.92 -4.42 -0.43
CA LYS A 49 10.23 -5.63 -1.20
C LYS A 49 11.18 -6.55 -0.43
N GLN A 50 12.26 -6.00 0.14
CA GLN A 50 13.18 -6.77 0.97
C GLN A 50 12.47 -7.41 2.16
N MET A 51 11.68 -6.64 2.91
CA MET A 51 10.90 -7.16 4.05
C MET A 51 9.91 -8.24 3.61
N ALA A 52 9.29 -8.09 2.44
CA ALA A 52 8.39 -9.10 1.89
C ALA A 52 9.15 -10.39 1.56
N GLU A 53 10.35 -10.31 0.96
CA GLU A 53 11.22 -11.46 0.69
C GLU A 53 11.69 -12.16 1.97
N GLU A 54 12.12 -11.39 2.98
CA GLU A 54 12.53 -11.91 4.29
C GLU A 54 11.39 -12.59 5.05
N ALA A 55 10.16 -12.09 4.88
CA ALA A 55 8.95 -12.66 5.48
C ALA A 55 8.40 -13.87 4.71
N ARG A 56 8.96 -14.27 3.56
CA ARG A 56 8.44 -15.42 2.79
C ARG A 56 8.68 -16.72 3.58
N PRO A 57 7.62 -17.47 3.91
CA PRO A 57 7.77 -18.80 4.48
C PRO A 57 8.23 -19.77 3.39
N ILE A 58 9.55 -19.99 3.32
CA ILE A 58 10.29 -20.96 2.48
C ILE A 58 10.13 -20.78 0.95
N PRO A 59 11.22 -20.61 0.18
CA PRO A 59 11.14 -20.54 -1.27
C PRO A 59 10.96 -21.95 -1.84
N ILE A 60 9.73 -22.33 -2.19
CA ILE A 60 9.55 -23.46 -3.12
C ILE A 60 9.90 -22.95 -4.52
N GLN A 61 11.12 -23.22 -4.96
CA GLN A 61 11.51 -23.06 -6.36
C GLN A 61 10.86 -24.18 -7.17
N ILE A 62 9.66 -23.96 -7.70
CA ILE A 62 9.15 -24.81 -8.78
C ILE A 62 9.85 -24.35 -10.07
N HIS A 63 10.85 -25.11 -10.50
CA HIS A 63 11.31 -25.07 -11.89
C HIS A 63 10.25 -25.79 -12.74
N VAL A 64 9.71 -25.09 -13.74
CA VAL A 64 8.93 -25.67 -14.84
C VAL A 64 9.80 -25.70 -16.08
#